data_AF-A0A9D6VVI1-F1
#
_entry.id   AF-A0A9D6VVI1-F1
#
_cell.length_a   1.000
_cell.length_b   1.000
_cell.length_c   1.000
_cell.angle_alpha   90.00
_cell.angle_beta   90.00
_cell.angle_gamma   90.00
#
_symmetry.space_group_name_H-M   'P 1'
#
loop_
_entity.id
_entity.type
_entity.pdbx_description
1 polymer ?
#
loop_
_entity_poly.entity_id
_entity_poly.type
_entity_poly.pdbx_seq_one_letter_code
_entity_poly.pdbx_strand_id
1 'polypeptide(L)'
;MNIFDRTNALLHELVTFKLAYDVSCYLADRARADWRSFEMEQHEEYPIRGCGVIATPALIKEWSRENETLLHLDEDLAPENTGSEIDSFPRNAVSTTYVYSLLEAYGHEMCDLRNQGYRKERQAWHHGVYGDEDAVLGDEAFFEKMENNFRKPFAIEGQVVPRNIVTALVGLKRERNRIVHEMEHTCDFELSFRYVVAIACCIYTLCDTSKRPLKVYPWEDYHGKYAP
;
A
#
# COMPACT_ATOMS: atom_id res chain seq x y z
N MET A 1 -6.78 -9.88 20.39
CA MET A 1 -6.93 -8.45 20.04
C MET A 1 -8.32 -8.25 19.46
N ASN A 2 -9.11 -7.33 20.02
CA ASN A 2 -10.48 -7.06 19.54
C ASN A 2 -10.43 -6.27 18.21
N ILE A 3 -11.59 -6.05 17.57
CA ILE A 3 -11.67 -5.36 16.27
C ILE A 3 -11.11 -3.93 16.36
N PHE A 4 -11.48 -3.17 17.39
CA PHE A 4 -10.99 -1.80 17.61
C PHE A 4 -9.47 -1.72 17.73
N ASP A 5 -8.85 -2.60 18.51
CA ASP A 5 -7.40 -2.61 18.70
C ASP A 5 -6.68 -2.92 17.37
N ARG A 6 -7.22 -3.84 16.55
CA ARG A 6 -6.70 -4.18 15.21
C ARG A 6 -6.84 -3.03 14.24
N THR A 7 -8.00 -2.37 14.21
CA THR A 7 -8.20 -1.21 13.35
C THR A 7 -7.30 -0.05 13.76
N ASN A 8 -7.14 0.21 15.07
CA ASN A 8 -6.22 1.25 15.54
C ASN A 8 -4.78 0.94 15.17
N ALA A 9 -4.33 -0.31 15.29
CA ALA A 9 -2.99 -0.71 14.89
C ALA A 9 -2.76 -0.47 13.39
N LEU A 10 -3.70 -0.89 12.54
CA LEU A 10 -3.63 -0.62 11.10
C LEU A 10 -3.58 0.88 10.79
N LEU A 11 -4.50 1.66 11.38
CA LEU A 11 -4.58 3.10 11.11
C LEU A 11 -3.34 3.83 11.61
N HIS A 12 -2.77 3.41 12.74
CA HIS A 12 -1.50 3.93 13.23
C HIS A 12 -0.39 3.65 12.22
N GLU A 13 -0.29 2.41 11.73
CA GLU A 13 0.70 2.02 10.73
C GLU A 13 0.53 2.84 9.44
N LEU A 14 -0.69 2.97 8.91
CA LEU A 14 -0.98 3.75 7.71
C LEU A 14 -0.58 5.23 7.88
N VAL A 15 -0.95 5.85 9.00
CA VAL A 15 -0.66 7.26 9.27
C VAL A 15 0.84 7.50 9.46
N THR A 16 1.55 6.61 10.15
CA THR A 16 3.02 6.66 10.25
C THR A 16 3.68 6.45 8.88
N PHE A 17 3.18 5.50 8.08
CA PHE A 17 3.70 5.24 6.74
C PHE A 17 3.52 6.44 5.80
N LYS A 18 2.37 7.16 5.88
CA LYS A 18 2.17 8.38 5.10
C LYS A 18 3.22 9.44 5.41
N LEU A 19 3.57 9.63 6.67
CA LEU A 19 4.64 10.54 7.05
C LEU A 19 5.99 10.08 6.48
N ALA A 20 6.32 8.79 6.56
CA ALA A 20 7.55 8.25 5.99
C ALA A 20 7.63 8.46 4.47
N TYR A 21 6.52 8.25 3.76
CA TYR A 21 6.40 8.56 2.33
C TYR A 21 6.67 10.05 2.05
N ASP A 22 6.01 10.95 2.78
CA ASP A 22 6.16 12.40 2.59
C ASP A 22 7.60 12.88 2.86
N VAL A 23 8.23 12.35 3.90
CA VAL A 23 9.65 12.59 4.19
C VAL A 23 10.53 12.09 3.04
N SER A 24 10.25 10.91 2.50
CA SER A 24 11.03 10.37 1.37
C SER A 24 10.92 11.24 0.12
N CYS A 25 9.71 11.74 -0.20
CA CYS A 25 9.48 12.63 -1.32
C CYS A 25 10.22 13.96 -1.12
N TYR A 26 10.11 14.55 0.08
CA TYR A 26 10.82 15.78 0.41
C TYR A 26 12.35 15.65 0.25
N LEU A 27 12.93 14.55 0.74
CA LEU A 27 14.37 14.32 0.63
C LEU A 27 14.80 14.12 -0.83
N ALA A 28 14.04 13.35 -1.62
CA ALA A 28 14.34 13.12 -3.03
C ALA A 28 14.21 14.41 -3.86
N ASP A 29 13.14 15.19 -3.65
CA ASP A 29 12.92 16.47 -4.33
C ASP A 29 14.03 17.48 -4.00
N ARG A 30 14.47 17.51 -2.74
CA ARG A 30 15.61 18.33 -2.31
C ARG A 30 16.90 17.89 -2.98
N ALA A 31 17.22 16.58 -2.99
CA ALA A 31 18.41 16.05 -3.64
C ALA A 31 18.40 16.35 -5.15
N ARG A 32 17.24 16.25 -5.79
CA ARG A 32 17.07 16.58 -7.22
C ARG A 32 17.29 18.07 -7.50
N ALA A 33 16.75 18.95 -6.65
CA ALA A 33 16.87 20.39 -6.82
C ALA A 33 18.33 20.87 -6.74
N ASP A 34 19.15 20.19 -5.95
CA ASP A 34 20.58 20.47 -5.79
C ASP A 34 21.44 19.21 -5.99
N TRP A 35 21.28 18.59 -7.16
CA TRP A 35 21.94 17.32 -7.49
C TRP A 35 23.47 17.40 -7.44
N ARG A 36 24.07 18.58 -7.68
CA ARG A 36 25.52 18.77 -7.60
C ARG A 36 26.04 18.63 -6.18
N SER A 37 25.37 19.25 -5.20
CA SER A 37 25.74 19.07 -3.80
C SER A 37 25.56 17.63 -3.34
N PHE A 38 24.51 16.96 -3.82
CA PHE A 38 24.28 15.53 -3.56
C PHE A 38 25.40 14.63 -4.14
N GLU A 39 25.91 14.93 -5.34
CA GLU A 39 27.07 14.20 -5.89
C GLU A 39 28.36 14.51 -5.13
N MET A 40 28.57 15.76 -4.72
CA MET A 40 29.75 16.14 -3.93
C MET A 40 29.80 15.41 -2.58
N GLU A 41 28.67 15.29 -1.88
CA GLU A 41 28.57 14.53 -0.63
C GLU A 41 29.02 13.07 -0.80
N GLN A 42 28.68 12.47 -1.93
CA GLN A 42 29.08 11.10 -2.26
C GLN A 42 30.57 10.97 -2.60
N HIS A 43 31.24 12.02 -3.09
CA HIS A 43 32.69 12.00 -3.26
C HIS A 43 33.44 11.98 -1.93
N GLU A 44 32.84 12.48 -0.85
CA GLU A 44 33.45 12.51 0.48
C GLU A 44 33.20 11.23 1.28
N GLU A 45 31.94 10.82 1.39
CA GLU A 45 31.53 9.69 2.24
C GLU A 45 31.34 8.37 1.48
N TYR A 46 31.21 8.44 0.15
CA TYR A 46 30.93 7.32 -0.76
C TYR A 46 29.89 6.28 -0.25
N PRO A 47 28.71 6.75 0.22
CA PRO A 47 27.72 5.88 0.86
C PRO A 47 26.89 5.06 -0.13
N ILE A 48 26.89 5.42 -1.41
CA ILE A 48 26.09 4.77 -2.46
C ILE A 48 27.01 3.98 -3.38
N ARG A 49 26.68 2.70 -3.54
CA ARG A 49 27.42 1.73 -4.33
C ARG A 49 26.54 1.19 -5.44
N GLY A 50 27.18 0.78 -6.53
CA GLY A 50 26.49 0.18 -7.67
C GLY A 50 26.13 -1.27 -7.42
N CYS A 51 25.29 -1.80 -8.30
CA CYS A 51 24.99 -3.22 -8.37
C CYS A 51 25.30 -3.74 -9.78
N GLY A 52 25.99 -4.87 -9.86
CA GLY A 52 26.34 -5.56 -11.10
C GLY A 52 25.75 -6.96 -11.18
N VAL A 53 25.57 -7.47 -12.40
CA VAL A 53 25.16 -8.86 -12.65
C VAL A 53 26.10 -9.51 -13.66
N ILE A 54 26.66 -10.66 -13.31
CA ILE A 54 27.45 -11.51 -14.23
C ILE A 54 26.76 -12.87 -14.35
N ALA A 55 26.02 -13.05 -15.43
CA ALA A 55 25.30 -14.30 -15.70
C ALA A 55 25.97 -15.11 -16.80
N THR A 56 26.63 -16.21 -16.43
CA THR A 56 27.11 -17.23 -17.38
C THR A 56 26.47 -18.59 -17.06
N PRO A 57 26.34 -19.51 -18.04
CA PRO A 57 25.78 -20.84 -17.77
C PRO A 57 26.51 -21.61 -16.65
N ALA A 58 27.82 -21.38 -16.50
CA ALA A 58 28.61 -21.95 -15.41
C ALA A 58 28.20 -21.36 -14.05
N LEU A 59 28.20 -20.03 -13.92
CA LEU A 59 27.84 -19.36 -12.67
C LEU A 59 26.38 -19.63 -12.27
N ILE A 60 25.46 -19.71 -13.24
CA ILE A 60 24.06 -20.06 -12.97
C ILE A 60 23.93 -21.49 -12.43
N LYS A 61 24.72 -22.43 -12.94
CA LYS A 61 24.72 -23.81 -12.46
C LYS A 61 25.28 -23.93 -11.04
N GLU A 62 26.20 -23.05 -10.68
CA GLU A 62 26.84 -22.99 -9.37
C GLU A 62 26.08 -22.10 -8.37
N TRP A 63 25.10 -21.32 -8.84
CA TRP A 63 24.29 -20.44 -8.02
C TRP A 63 23.43 -21.25 -7.05
N SER A 64 23.45 -20.84 -5.80
CA SER A 64 22.51 -21.30 -4.78
C SER A 64 22.23 -20.18 -3.79
N ARG A 65 21.24 -20.37 -2.92
CA ARG A 65 20.93 -19.39 -1.88
C ARG A 65 22.12 -19.14 -0.95
N GLU A 66 22.93 -20.17 -0.71
CA GLU A 66 24.11 -20.13 0.15
C GLU A 66 25.38 -19.69 -0.58
N ASN A 67 25.34 -19.64 -1.91
CA ASN A 67 26.46 -19.26 -2.78
C ASN A 67 25.96 -18.37 -3.92
N GLU A 68 25.87 -17.07 -3.65
CA GLU A 68 25.52 -16.06 -4.64
C GLU A 68 26.72 -15.79 -5.56
N THR A 69 26.53 -16.06 -6.84
CA THR A 69 27.57 -16.02 -7.89
C THR A 69 27.24 -15.09 -9.04
N LEU A 70 26.02 -14.53 -9.07
CA LEU A 70 25.49 -13.76 -10.18
C LEU A 70 25.39 -12.28 -9.85
N LEU A 71 25.00 -11.96 -8.62
CA LEU A 71 24.69 -10.61 -8.17
C LEU A 71 25.83 -10.03 -7.33
N HIS A 72 26.28 -8.84 -7.71
CA HIS A 72 27.32 -8.09 -7.02
C HIS A 72 26.71 -6.79 -6.49
N LEU A 73 26.57 -6.67 -5.17
CA LEU A 73 25.78 -5.59 -4.54
C LEU A 73 26.59 -4.36 -4.12
N ASP A 74 27.92 -4.41 -4.25
CA ASP A 74 28.83 -3.41 -3.68
C ASP A 74 29.93 -3.03 -4.69
N GLU A 75 29.51 -2.59 -5.87
CA GLU A 75 30.42 -2.19 -6.94
C GLU A 75 30.76 -0.70 -6.84
N ASP A 76 31.99 -0.34 -7.23
CA ASP A 76 32.40 1.07 -7.35
C ASP A 76 31.47 1.78 -8.35
N LEU A 77 30.87 2.89 -7.93
CA LEU A 77 29.98 3.73 -8.72
C LEU A 77 30.45 5.18 -8.68
N ALA A 78 30.79 5.75 -9.82
CA ALA A 78 31.10 7.18 -9.88
C ALA A 78 29.89 8.01 -9.43
N PRO A 79 30.03 8.98 -8.50
CA PRO A 79 28.89 9.77 -8.00
C PRO A 79 28.07 10.45 -9.08
N GLU A 80 28.69 10.84 -10.21
CA GLU A 80 28.04 11.45 -11.37
C GLU A 80 26.97 10.54 -12.02
N ASN A 81 27.01 9.24 -11.75
CA ASN A 81 26.00 8.29 -12.23
C ASN A 81 24.75 8.24 -11.33
N THR A 82 24.75 8.91 -10.17
CA THR A 82 23.62 8.88 -9.24
C THR A 82 22.62 10.00 -9.47
N GLY A 83 23.06 11.13 -10.04
CA GLY A 83 22.21 12.30 -10.26
C GLY A 83 20.98 12.01 -11.13
N SER A 84 21.12 11.17 -12.15
CA SER A 84 20.00 10.76 -13.03
C SER A 84 19.00 9.84 -12.33
N GLU A 85 19.42 9.15 -11.28
CA GLU A 85 18.63 8.10 -10.64
C GLU A 85 17.83 8.58 -9.43
N ILE A 86 18.06 9.81 -8.93
CA ILE A 86 17.40 10.37 -7.72
C ILE A 86 15.87 10.23 -7.76
N ASP A 87 15.27 10.40 -8.95
CA ASP A 87 13.80 10.32 -9.13
C ASP A 87 13.34 9.06 -9.89
N SER A 88 14.24 8.10 -10.12
CA SER A 88 13.93 6.86 -10.86
C SER A 88 13.07 5.89 -10.03
N PHE A 89 13.16 5.95 -8.70
CA PHE A 89 12.47 5.01 -7.82
C PHE A 89 10.95 5.22 -7.89
N PRO A 90 10.14 4.18 -8.23
CA PRO A 90 8.71 4.31 -8.44
C PRO A 90 7.93 4.38 -7.12
N ARG A 91 8.19 5.43 -6.33
CA ARG A 91 7.67 5.63 -4.96
C ARG A 91 6.17 5.43 -4.86
N ASN A 92 5.41 6.03 -5.77
CA ASN A 92 3.95 5.97 -5.73
C ASN A 92 3.46 4.54 -5.92
N ALA A 93 3.97 3.82 -6.92
CA ALA A 93 3.55 2.46 -7.23
C ALA A 93 3.89 1.48 -6.10
N VAL A 94 5.12 1.57 -5.56
CA VAL A 94 5.54 0.73 -4.43
C VAL A 94 4.71 1.03 -3.19
N SER A 95 4.48 2.31 -2.88
CA SER A 95 3.73 2.73 -1.70
C SER A 95 2.25 2.37 -1.80
N THR A 96 1.64 2.52 -2.99
CA THR A 96 0.26 2.08 -3.27
C THR A 96 0.12 0.58 -3.07
N THR A 97 1.07 -0.21 -3.58
CA THR A 97 1.08 -1.66 -3.39
C THR A 97 1.19 -2.03 -1.91
N TYR A 98 2.06 -1.35 -1.15
CA TYR A 98 2.23 -1.57 0.27
C TYR A 98 0.93 -1.31 1.07
N VAL A 99 0.32 -0.14 0.90
CA VAL A 99 -0.92 0.20 1.65
C VAL A 99 -2.10 -0.68 1.24
N TYR A 100 -2.14 -1.11 -0.02
CA TYR A 100 -3.10 -2.12 -0.48
C TYR A 100 -2.90 -3.46 0.23
N SER A 101 -1.66 -3.93 0.37
CA SER A 101 -1.34 -5.16 1.09
C SER A 101 -1.72 -5.09 2.57
N LEU A 102 -1.54 -3.93 3.22
CA LEU A 102 -2.02 -3.72 4.59
C LEU A 102 -3.55 -3.83 4.70
N LEU A 103 -4.28 -3.23 3.76
CA LEU A 103 -5.74 -3.34 3.69
C LEU A 103 -6.19 -4.79 3.43
N GLU A 104 -5.49 -5.50 2.55
CA GLU A 104 -5.77 -6.88 2.22
C GLU A 104 -5.59 -7.78 3.44
N ALA A 105 -4.45 -7.66 4.14
CA ALA A 105 -4.18 -8.39 5.38
C ALA A 105 -5.21 -8.07 6.47
N TYR A 106 -5.54 -6.79 6.67
CA TYR A 106 -6.55 -6.40 7.65
C TYR A 106 -7.94 -6.96 7.30
N GLY A 107 -8.38 -6.85 6.05
CA GLY A 107 -9.68 -7.38 5.64
C GLY A 107 -9.75 -8.91 5.75
N HIS A 108 -8.63 -9.61 5.55
CA HIS A 108 -8.50 -11.03 5.85
C HIS A 108 -8.72 -11.32 7.33
N GLU A 109 -8.05 -10.61 8.22
CA GLU A 109 -8.24 -10.78 9.66
C GLU A 109 -9.69 -10.50 10.09
N MET A 110 -10.31 -9.44 9.58
CA MET A 110 -11.69 -9.09 9.90
C MET A 110 -12.68 -10.14 9.39
N CYS A 111 -12.44 -10.67 8.19
CA CYS A 111 -13.22 -11.76 7.62
C CYS A 111 -13.12 -13.02 8.49
N ASP A 112 -11.91 -13.41 8.89
CA ASP A 112 -11.68 -14.61 9.69
C ASP A 112 -12.30 -14.49 11.10
N LEU A 113 -12.37 -13.28 11.66
CA LEU A 113 -13.03 -13.00 12.95
C LEU A 113 -14.57 -12.99 12.87
N ARG A 114 -15.14 -12.50 11.75
CA ARG A 114 -16.59 -12.29 11.63
C ARG A 114 -17.32 -13.43 10.92
N ASN A 115 -16.65 -14.11 9.99
CA ASN A 115 -17.23 -15.13 9.14
C ASN A 115 -16.22 -16.27 8.92
N GLN A 116 -15.88 -16.93 10.02
CA GLN A 116 -14.89 -18.01 10.02
C GLN A 116 -15.24 -19.08 8.99
N GLY A 117 -14.28 -19.39 8.11
CA GLY A 117 -14.46 -20.38 7.04
C GLY A 117 -15.08 -19.85 5.74
N TYR A 118 -15.39 -18.55 5.65
CA TYR A 118 -15.82 -17.93 4.39
C TYR A 118 -14.73 -18.01 3.31
N ARG A 119 -13.49 -17.63 3.69
CA ARG A 119 -12.35 -17.65 2.78
C ARG A 119 -11.85 -19.07 2.62
N LYS A 120 -11.74 -19.52 1.37
CA LYS A 120 -10.94 -20.69 1.01
C LYS A 120 -9.46 -20.29 0.94
N GLU A 121 -8.55 -21.27 0.99
CA GLU A 121 -7.12 -21.01 0.85
C GLU A 121 -6.83 -20.13 -0.37
N ARG A 122 -6.01 -19.09 -0.19
CA ARG A 122 -5.56 -18.11 -1.20
C ARG A 122 -6.62 -17.16 -1.78
N GLN A 123 -7.85 -17.15 -1.25
CA GLN A 123 -8.89 -16.24 -1.75
C GLN A 123 -8.85 -14.90 -1.00
N ALA A 124 -8.76 -13.80 -1.76
CA ALA A 124 -8.85 -12.45 -1.21
C ALA A 124 -10.26 -12.16 -0.67
N TRP A 125 -10.40 -11.43 0.44
CA TRP A 125 -11.73 -11.11 0.99
C TRP A 125 -12.61 -10.34 -0.01
N HIS A 126 -12.01 -9.43 -0.78
CA HIS A 126 -12.68 -8.60 -1.78
C HIS A 126 -12.76 -9.28 -3.17
N HIS A 127 -12.63 -10.60 -3.27
CA HIS A 127 -12.63 -11.29 -4.57
C HIS A 127 -13.93 -11.06 -5.36
N GLY A 128 -15.06 -10.88 -4.67
CA GLY A 128 -16.37 -10.70 -5.28
C GLY A 128 -16.67 -9.27 -5.74
N VAL A 129 -15.86 -8.28 -5.35
CA VAL A 129 -16.03 -6.88 -5.76
C VAL A 129 -15.16 -6.64 -6.99
N TYR A 130 -15.75 -6.36 -8.15
CA TYR A 130 -15.02 -6.23 -9.42
C TYR A 130 -15.71 -5.23 -10.35
N GLY A 131 -15.09 -4.96 -11.49
CA GLY A 131 -15.63 -4.08 -12.52
C GLY A 131 -14.87 -2.76 -12.62
N ASP A 132 -15.59 -1.73 -13.04
CA ASP A 132 -15.07 -0.38 -13.23
C ASP A 132 -15.89 0.64 -12.42
N GLU A 133 -15.26 1.76 -12.08
CA GLU A 133 -15.86 2.83 -11.29
C GLU A 133 -17.12 3.41 -11.95
N ASP A 134 -17.13 3.58 -13.27
CA ASP A 134 -18.26 4.15 -14.01
C ASP A 134 -19.49 3.24 -13.92
N ALA A 135 -19.30 1.92 -13.95
CA ALA A 135 -20.37 0.95 -13.78
C ALA A 135 -20.97 1.01 -12.36
N VAL A 136 -20.12 1.15 -11.34
CA VAL A 136 -20.59 1.32 -9.95
C VAL A 136 -21.37 2.63 -9.78
N LEU A 137 -21.02 3.68 -10.50
CA LEU A 137 -21.69 4.98 -10.40
C LEU A 137 -22.99 5.06 -11.23
N GLY A 138 -23.03 4.41 -12.40
CA GLY A 138 -24.12 4.54 -13.36
C GLY A 138 -25.20 3.46 -13.32
N ASP A 139 -24.93 2.27 -12.74
CA ASP A 139 -25.86 1.13 -12.71
C ASP A 139 -26.19 0.73 -11.26
N GLU A 140 -27.45 0.93 -10.87
CA GLU A 140 -27.95 0.60 -9.52
C GLU A 140 -27.88 -0.90 -9.23
N ALA A 141 -28.28 -1.74 -10.17
CA ALA A 141 -28.27 -3.19 -9.97
C ALA A 141 -26.84 -3.72 -9.87
N PHE A 142 -25.92 -3.12 -10.62
CA PHE A 142 -24.50 -3.41 -10.50
C PHE A 142 -23.94 -2.97 -9.14
N PHE A 143 -24.27 -1.75 -8.69
CA PHE A 143 -23.89 -1.27 -7.37
C PHE A 143 -24.39 -2.18 -6.25
N GLU A 144 -25.69 -2.50 -6.21
CA GLU A 144 -26.28 -3.39 -5.19
C GLU A 144 -25.55 -4.75 -5.15
N LYS A 145 -25.20 -5.30 -6.33
CA LYS A 145 -24.43 -6.54 -6.42
C LYS A 145 -23.03 -6.39 -5.82
N MET A 146 -22.32 -5.30 -6.12
CA MET A 146 -20.98 -5.06 -5.58
C MET A 146 -21.01 -4.77 -4.08
N GLU A 147 -22.00 -4.02 -3.61
CA GLU A 147 -22.26 -3.75 -2.21
C GLU A 147 -22.53 -5.05 -1.42
N ASN A 148 -23.35 -5.94 -1.98
CA ASN A 148 -23.59 -7.27 -1.43
C ASN A 148 -22.29 -8.09 -1.33
N ASN A 149 -21.49 -8.08 -2.40
CA ASN A 149 -20.21 -8.77 -2.43
C ASN A 149 -19.16 -8.17 -1.48
N PHE A 150 -19.25 -6.87 -1.18
CA PHE A 150 -18.40 -6.23 -0.17
C PHE A 150 -18.73 -6.71 1.25
N ARG A 151 -20.01 -6.87 1.58
CA ARG A 151 -20.47 -7.23 2.93
C ARG A 151 -20.35 -8.73 3.24
N LYS A 152 -20.51 -9.56 2.21
CA LYS A 152 -20.54 -11.03 2.34
C LYS A 152 -19.37 -11.63 3.15
N PRO A 153 -18.11 -11.18 2.97
CA PRO A 153 -16.98 -11.69 3.76
C PRO A 153 -17.09 -11.40 5.26
N PHE A 154 -17.89 -10.42 5.67
CA PHE A 154 -18.00 -10.00 7.07
C PHE A 154 -19.29 -10.48 7.74
N ALA A 155 -20.09 -11.31 7.05
CA ALA A 155 -21.40 -11.80 7.50
C ALA A 155 -22.32 -10.68 8.01
N ILE A 156 -22.37 -9.56 7.28
CA ILE A 156 -23.19 -8.40 7.62
C ILE A 156 -24.46 -8.37 6.78
N GLU A 157 -25.61 -8.38 7.44
CA GLU A 157 -26.94 -8.22 6.84
C GLU A 157 -27.52 -6.85 7.21
N GLY A 158 -28.26 -6.23 6.29
CA GLY A 158 -29.04 -5.02 6.53
C GLY A 158 -28.27 -3.69 6.70
N GLN A 159 -26.95 -3.70 6.89
CA GLN A 159 -26.16 -2.47 6.91
C GLN A 159 -25.78 -2.03 5.50
N VAL A 160 -25.89 -0.74 5.21
CA VAL A 160 -25.59 -0.17 3.87
C VAL A 160 -24.11 0.22 3.79
N VAL A 161 -23.43 -0.18 2.73
CA VAL A 161 -22.08 0.30 2.39
C VAL A 161 -22.22 1.51 1.46
N PRO A 162 -21.63 2.67 1.79
CA PRO A 162 -21.72 3.82 0.91
C PRO A 162 -21.14 3.51 -0.48
N ARG A 163 -21.80 3.99 -1.54
CA ARG A 163 -21.36 3.79 -2.93
C ARG A 163 -19.90 4.17 -3.15
N ASN A 164 -19.48 5.31 -2.61
CA ASN A 164 -18.12 5.79 -2.72
C ASN A 164 -17.07 4.82 -2.12
N ILE A 165 -17.43 4.01 -1.11
CA ILE A 165 -16.52 2.98 -0.56
C ILE A 165 -16.40 1.80 -1.52
N VAL A 166 -17.50 1.38 -2.14
CA VAL A 166 -17.49 0.32 -3.16
C VAL A 166 -16.70 0.79 -4.39
N THR A 167 -16.94 2.02 -4.87
CA THR A 167 -16.18 2.66 -5.94
C THR A 167 -14.69 2.74 -5.60
N ALA A 168 -14.35 3.18 -4.39
CA ALA A 168 -12.96 3.26 -3.92
C ALA A 168 -12.25 1.89 -3.96
N LEU A 169 -12.93 0.81 -3.53
CA LEU A 169 -12.35 -0.53 -3.59
C LEU A 169 -12.16 -1.02 -5.03
N VAL A 170 -13.11 -0.73 -5.92
CA VAL A 170 -12.99 -1.07 -7.34
C VAL A 170 -11.82 -0.30 -7.98
N GLY A 171 -11.75 1.01 -7.78
CA GLY A 171 -10.67 1.86 -8.28
C GLY A 171 -9.30 1.44 -7.74
N LEU A 172 -9.20 1.17 -6.44
CA LEU A 172 -7.98 0.70 -5.81
C LEU A 172 -7.50 -0.67 -6.37
N LYS A 173 -8.43 -1.59 -6.64
CA LYS A 173 -8.10 -2.87 -7.28
C LYS A 173 -7.61 -2.69 -8.72
N ARG A 174 -8.25 -1.78 -9.48
CA ARG A 174 -7.84 -1.44 -10.85
C ARG A 174 -6.43 -0.88 -10.85
N GLU A 175 -6.14 0.06 -9.95
CA GLU A 175 -4.82 0.67 -9.82
C GLU A 175 -3.75 -0.34 -9.46
N ARG A 176 -4.01 -1.20 -8.46
CA ARG A 176 -3.09 -2.30 -8.12
C ARG A 176 -2.82 -3.21 -9.31
N ASN A 177 -3.84 -3.55 -10.09
CA ASN A 177 -3.68 -4.42 -11.26
C ASN A 177 -2.81 -3.76 -12.34
N ARG A 178 -2.98 -2.46 -12.59
CA ARG A 178 -2.12 -1.70 -13.52
C ARG A 178 -0.67 -1.71 -13.08
N ILE A 179 -0.41 -1.44 -11.80
CA ILE A 179 0.96 -1.46 -11.25
C ILE A 179 1.59 -2.86 -11.40
N VAL A 180 0.88 -3.90 -10.97
CA VAL A 180 1.44 -5.25 -10.86
C VAL A 180 1.49 -6.00 -12.19
N HIS A 181 0.52 -5.78 -13.08
CA HIS A 181 0.40 -6.54 -14.34
C HIS A 181 0.81 -5.74 -15.57
N GLU A 182 0.70 -4.41 -15.53
CA GLU A 182 0.99 -3.53 -16.68
C GLU A 182 2.27 -2.70 -16.46
N MET A 183 2.93 -2.85 -15.30
CA MET A 183 4.11 -2.07 -14.89
C MET A 183 3.87 -0.55 -14.94
N GLU A 184 2.63 -0.12 -14.67
CA GLU A 184 2.32 1.29 -14.63
C GLU A 184 2.92 1.93 -13.38
N HIS A 185 3.83 2.88 -13.56
CA HIS A 185 4.53 3.57 -12.47
C HIS A 185 3.88 4.90 -12.09
N THR A 186 3.05 5.45 -12.98
CA THR A 186 2.25 6.66 -12.75
C THR A 186 0.96 6.30 -12.05
N CYS A 187 0.93 6.44 -10.73
CA CYS A 187 -0.29 6.31 -9.94
C CYS A 187 -0.41 7.46 -8.94
N ASP A 188 -1.66 7.75 -8.54
CA ASP A 188 -1.96 8.70 -7.47
C ASP A 188 -1.95 7.96 -6.12
N PHE A 189 -0.81 8.05 -5.43
CA PHE A 189 -0.66 7.47 -4.10
C PHE A 189 -1.59 8.13 -3.07
N GLU A 190 -1.82 9.44 -3.14
CA GLU A 190 -2.68 10.11 -2.17
C GLU A 190 -4.12 9.62 -2.28
N LEU A 191 -4.62 9.48 -3.50
CA LEU A 191 -5.95 8.94 -3.75
C LEU A 191 -6.05 7.50 -3.25
N SER A 192 -5.06 6.66 -3.58
CA SER A 192 -4.99 5.26 -3.13
C SER A 192 -4.94 5.15 -1.60
N PHE A 193 -4.15 5.99 -0.94
CA PHE A 193 -4.07 6.07 0.52
C PHE A 193 -5.42 6.43 1.15
N ARG A 194 -6.11 7.45 0.60
CA ARG A 194 -7.44 7.86 1.05
C ARG A 194 -8.46 6.73 0.89
N TYR A 195 -8.41 6.00 -0.23
CA TYR A 195 -9.25 4.83 -0.45
C TYR A 195 -8.99 3.75 0.61
N VAL A 196 -7.73 3.40 0.87
CA VAL A 196 -7.36 2.41 1.88
C VAL A 196 -7.90 2.78 3.26
N VAL A 197 -7.66 4.02 3.71
CA VAL A 197 -8.15 4.50 5.01
C VAL A 197 -9.67 4.46 5.08
N ALA A 198 -10.37 4.95 4.04
CA ALA A 198 -11.83 4.98 4.01
C ALA A 198 -12.43 3.57 4.05
N ILE A 199 -11.88 2.62 3.29
CA ILE A 199 -12.33 1.22 3.28
C ILE A 199 -12.07 0.57 4.63
N ALA A 200 -10.90 0.77 5.23
CA ALA A 200 -10.56 0.23 6.55
C ALA A 200 -11.53 0.71 7.65
N CYS A 201 -11.82 2.02 7.66
CA CYS A 201 -12.82 2.62 8.56
C CYS A 201 -14.22 2.06 8.31
N CYS A 202 -14.63 1.87 7.05
CA CYS A 202 -15.92 1.26 6.72
C CYS A 202 -16.02 -0.17 7.24
N ILE A 203 -14.99 -1.00 7.00
CA ILE A 203 -14.92 -2.37 7.54
C ILE A 203 -15.05 -2.35 9.07
N TYR A 204 -14.35 -1.44 9.75
CA TYR A 204 -14.49 -1.29 11.20
C TYR A 204 -15.93 -0.98 11.62
N THR A 205 -16.57 0.02 10.99
CA THR A 205 -17.95 0.39 11.34
C THR A 205 -18.96 -0.72 11.08
N LEU A 206 -18.68 -1.59 10.10
CA LEU A 206 -19.52 -2.75 9.80
C LEU A 206 -19.31 -3.88 10.82
N CYS A 207 -18.06 -4.10 11.25
CA CYS A 207 -17.68 -5.26 12.05
C CYS A 207 -17.75 -5.02 13.56
N ASP A 208 -17.48 -3.80 14.04
CA ASP A 208 -17.47 -3.45 15.46
C ASP A 208 -18.86 -2.99 15.94
N THR A 209 -19.46 -3.76 16.84
CA THR A 209 -20.76 -3.44 17.42
C THR A 209 -20.69 -2.37 18.51
N SER A 210 -19.50 -2.09 19.04
CA SER A 210 -19.31 -1.10 20.11
C SER A 210 -19.44 0.34 19.62
N LYS A 211 -19.30 0.57 18.29
CA LYS A 211 -19.40 1.89 17.64
C LYS A 211 -18.51 2.94 18.28
N ARG A 212 -17.39 2.51 18.87
CA ARG A 212 -16.44 3.44 19.50
C ARG A 212 -15.85 4.35 18.42
N PRO A 213 -15.71 5.66 18.68
CA PRO A 213 -15.05 6.53 17.74
C PRO A 213 -13.58 6.12 17.58
N LEU A 214 -13.11 6.06 16.34
CA LEU A 214 -11.69 5.91 16.03
C LEU A 214 -11.05 7.29 16.00
N LYS A 215 -10.06 7.50 16.86
CA LYS A 215 -9.19 8.68 16.85
C LYS A 215 -7.76 8.16 16.82
N VAL A 216 -7.06 8.39 15.73
CA VAL A 216 -5.68 7.94 15.55
C VAL A 216 -4.83 9.14 15.14
N TYR A 217 -3.93 9.51 16.05
CA TYR A 217 -2.90 10.52 15.83
C TYR A 217 -1.69 10.12 16.69
N PRO A 218 -0.68 9.47 16.09
CA PRO A 218 0.42 8.85 16.84
C PRO A 218 1.46 9.86 17.35
N TRP A 219 1.19 11.15 17.23
CA TRP A 219 2.10 12.23 17.58
C TRP A 219 1.52 13.11 18.69
N GLU A 220 2.27 14.12 19.10
CA GLU A 220 1.84 15.08 20.11
C GLU A 220 0.70 15.98 19.60
N ASP A 221 -0.49 15.85 20.20
CA ASP A 221 -1.69 16.62 19.84
C ASP A 221 -1.77 17.93 20.63
N TYR A 222 -1.04 18.94 20.15
CA TYR A 222 -0.95 20.25 20.80
C TYR A 222 -2.32 20.96 20.98
N HIS A 223 -3.30 20.65 20.13
CA HIS A 223 -4.62 21.30 20.12
C HIS A 223 -5.75 20.44 20.71
N GLY A 224 -5.44 19.24 21.19
CA GLY A 224 -6.43 18.33 21.79
C GLY A 224 -7.53 17.86 20.82
N LYS A 225 -7.30 17.93 19.50
CA LYS A 225 -8.29 17.52 18.48
C LYS A 225 -8.55 16.01 18.48
N TYR A 226 -7.54 15.24 18.85
CA TYR A 226 -7.52 13.77 18.87
C TYR A 226 -7.53 13.21 20.30
N ALA A 227 -7.71 14.06 21.32
CA ALA A 227 -7.93 13.62 22.69
C ALA A 227 -9.11 12.62 22.78
N PRO A 228 -9.03 11.58 23.65
CA PRO A 228 -10.03 10.50 23.73
C PRO A 228 -11.48 10.97 23.82
#